data_AF-F6HTS1-F1
#
_entry.id   AF-F6HTS1-F1
#
_cell.length_a   1.000
_cell.length_b   1.000
_cell.length_c   1.000
_cell.angle_alpha   90.00
_cell.angle_beta   90.00
_cell.angle_gamma   90.00
#
_symmetry.space_group_name_H-M   'P 1'
#
loop_
_entity.id
_entity.type
_entity.pdbx_description
1 polymer ?
#
loop_
_entity_poly.entity_id
_entity_poly.type
_entity_poly.pdbx_seq_one_letter_code
_entity_poly.pdbx_strand_id
1 'polypeptide(L)'
;MAELQMVGVLLPRVKLGNQGLEVSKLGFGCRGLSGGYNNPVPGDVAIAIIKHAFSKGITFFDTADAYGAQANEVLIGKALKELPQEKIHLATKFGHAGFDPACGLISRNHQ
;
A
#
# COMPACT_ATOMS: atom_id res chain seq x y z
N MET A 1 -21.41 26.45 -17.38
CA MET A 1 -21.40 25.26 -16.51
C MET A 1 -20.06 25.28 -15.79
N ALA A 2 -20.04 25.69 -14.52
CA ALA A 2 -18.82 25.89 -13.77
C ALA A 2 -18.11 24.55 -13.52
N GLU A 3 -16.84 24.45 -13.91
CA GLU A 3 -15.96 23.38 -13.47
C GLU A 3 -15.78 23.51 -11.95
N LEU A 4 -16.28 22.52 -11.23
CA LEU A 4 -16.01 22.37 -9.81
C LEU A 4 -14.54 21.92 -9.68
N GLN A 5 -13.61 22.87 -9.68
CA GLN A 5 -12.22 22.57 -9.37
C GLN A 5 -12.18 22.09 -7.91
N MET A 6 -12.13 20.77 -7.74
CA MET A 6 -11.92 20.16 -6.44
C MET A 6 -10.62 20.74 -5.90
N VAL A 7 -10.70 21.50 -4.81
CA VAL A 7 -9.54 21.90 -4.02
C VAL A 7 -8.87 20.60 -3.58
N GLY A 8 -7.89 20.16 -4.36
CA GLY A 8 -7.12 18.96 -4.07
C GLY A 8 -6.45 19.19 -2.73
N VAL A 9 -6.81 18.38 -1.73
CA VAL A 9 -6.12 18.41 -0.44
C VAL A 9 -4.67 18.05 -0.74
N LEU A 10 -3.78 19.03 -0.66
CA LEU A 10 -2.35 18.77 -0.71
C LEU A 10 -1.97 18.17 0.64
N LEU A 11 -1.88 16.84 0.70
CA LEU A 11 -1.38 16.14 1.88
C LEU A 11 0.05 16.64 2.18
N PRO A 12 0.34 17.09 3.41
CA PRO A 12 1.70 17.45 3.78
C PRO A 12 2.68 16.31 3.48
N ARG A 13 3.91 16.65 3.12
CA ARG A 13 4.98 15.65 2.93
C ARG A 13 5.91 15.62 4.12
N VAL A 14 6.51 14.47 4.37
CA VAL A 14 7.49 14.25 5.45
C VAL A 14 8.70 13.50 4.92
N LYS A 15 9.87 13.81 5.48
CA LYS A 15 11.10 13.06 5.21
C LYS A 15 11.11 11.77 6.03
N LEU A 16 11.40 10.64 5.38
CA LEU A 16 11.65 9.37 6.05
C LEU A 16 13.15 9.20 6.28
N GLY A 17 13.55 9.18 7.55
CA GLY A 17 14.96 9.09 7.94
C GLY A 17 15.77 10.31 7.49
N ASN A 18 17.06 10.09 7.21
CA ASN A 18 18.03 11.14 6.86
C ASN A 18 18.50 11.08 5.40
N GLN A 19 17.99 10.15 4.59
CA GLN A 19 18.45 9.90 3.22
C GLN A 19 17.70 10.72 2.15
N GLY A 20 16.81 11.62 2.56
CA GLY A 20 16.12 12.53 1.65
C GLY A 20 14.88 11.96 0.95
N LEU A 21 14.43 10.74 1.30
CA LEU A 21 13.17 10.19 0.82
C LEU A 21 12.00 10.98 1.40
N GLU A 22 11.16 11.57 0.55
CA GLU A 22 9.98 12.32 0.97
C GLU A 22 8.70 11.65 0.53
N VAL A 23 7.76 11.48 1.45
CA VAL A 23 6.48 10.79 1.21
C VAL A 23 5.30 11.62 1.68
N SER A 24 4.07 11.26 1.29
CA SER A 24 2.88 11.82 1.91
C SER A 24 2.85 11.50 3.42
N LYS A 25 2.47 12.47 4.26
CA LYS A 25 2.43 12.32 5.73
C LYS A 25 1.53 11.19 6.19
N LEU A 26 0.53 10.84 5.37
CA LEU A 26 -0.27 9.62 5.52
C LEU A 26 0.10 8.62 4.43
N GLY A 27 0.28 7.36 4.84
CA GLY A 27 0.40 6.23 3.92
C GLY A 27 -0.87 5.38 3.89
N PHE A 28 -1.00 4.53 2.87
CA PHE A 28 -2.09 3.59 2.73
C PHE A 28 -1.60 2.14 2.91
N GLY A 29 -2.07 1.48 3.96
CA GLY A 29 -1.78 0.08 4.25
C GLY A 29 -2.67 -0.85 3.43
N CYS A 30 -2.06 -1.67 2.57
CA CYS A 30 -2.81 -2.48 1.59
C CYS A 30 -3.24 -3.85 2.10
N ARG A 31 -2.88 -4.23 3.34
CA ARG A 31 -3.21 -5.53 3.94
C ARG A 31 -4.72 -5.85 3.91
N GLY A 32 -5.55 -4.82 4.13
CA GLY A 32 -7.01 -4.97 4.15
C GLY A 32 -7.59 -5.39 2.79
N LEU A 33 -6.91 -5.07 1.68
CA LEU A 33 -7.41 -5.36 0.33
C LEU A 33 -7.44 -6.86 0.02
N SER A 34 -6.52 -7.63 0.60
CA SER A 34 -6.39 -9.08 0.37
C SER A 34 -6.74 -9.92 1.59
N GLY A 35 -7.62 -9.39 2.45
CA GLY A 35 -8.27 -10.19 3.48
C GLY A 35 -7.53 -10.33 4.81
N GLY A 36 -6.62 -9.40 5.14
CA GLY A 36 -5.86 -9.49 6.39
C GLY A 36 -6.60 -9.08 7.67
N TYR A 37 -7.76 -8.44 7.55
CA TYR A 37 -8.61 -8.01 8.69
C TYR A 37 -10.09 -8.37 8.51
N ASN A 38 -10.54 -8.49 7.26
CA ASN A 38 -11.92 -8.77 6.84
C ASN A 38 -11.86 -9.67 5.61
N ASN A 39 -12.99 -9.93 4.96
CA ASN A 39 -13.00 -10.57 3.65
C ASN A 39 -12.18 -9.74 2.62
N PRO A 40 -11.47 -10.40 1.69
CA PRO A 40 -10.77 -9.70 0.62
C PRO A 40 -11.75 -8.90 -0.23
N VAL A 41 -11.27 -7.76 -0.72
CA VAL A 41 -12.04 -6.86 -1.58
C VAL A 41 -11.93 -7.36 -3.03
N PRO A 42 -13.01 -7.29 -3.85
CA PRO A 42 -12.92 -7.56 -5.28
C PRO A 42 -11.82 -6.71 -5.96
N GLY A 43 -11.12 -7.28 -6.92
CA GLY A 43 -9.89 -6.68 -7.46
C GLY A 43 -10.09 -5.30 -8.11
N ASP A 44 -11.19 -5.13 -8.84
CA ASP A 44 -11.62 -3.87 -9.43
C ASP A 44 -11.91 -2.80 -8.37
N VAL A 45 -12.60 -3.19 -7.30
CA VAL A 45 -12.87 -2.30 -6.15
C VAL A 45 -11.58 -1.94 -5.43
N ALA A 46 -10.65 -2.88 -5.24
CA ALA A 46 -9.36 -2.60 -4.63
C ALA A 46 -8.51 -1.63 -5.47
N ILE A 47 -8.50 -1.78 -6.80
CA ILE A 47 -7.86 -0.83 -7.72
C ILE A 47 -8.50 0.55 -7.59
N ALA A 48 -9.84 0.64 -7.53
CA ALA A 48 -10.56 1.90 -7.35
C ALA A 48 -10.21 2.58 -6.01
N ILE A 49 -10.07 1.81 -4.93
CA ILE A 49 -9.65 2.32 -3.62
C ILE A 49 -8.23 2.91 -3.68
N ILE A 50 -7.27 2.21 -4.31
CA ILE A 50 -5.89 2.71 -4.44
C ILE A 50 -5.85 4.01 -5.25
N LYS A 51 -6.57 4.07 -6.38
CA LYS A 51 -6.70 5.28 -7.18
C LYS A 51 -7.35 6.42 -6.40
N HIS A 52 -8.37 6.10 -5.60
CA HIS A 52 -9.02 7.08 -4.74
C HIS A 52 -8.04 7.64 -3.71
N ALA A 53 -7.29 6.78 -3.00
CA ALA A 53 -6.26 7.20 -2.06
C ALA A 53 -5.24 8.14 -2.72
N PHE A 54 -4.77 7.78 -3.93
CA PHE A 54 -3.87 8.64 -4.70
C PHE A 54 -4.50 10.00 -5.06
N SER A 55 -5.77 10.01 -5.50
CA SER A 55 -6.50 11.26 -5.81
C SER A 55 -6.67 12.17 -4.59
N LYS A 56 -6.59 11.63 -3.38
CA LYS A 56 -6.63 12.36 -2.11
C LYS A 56 -5.25 12.81 -1.62
N GLY A 57 -4.20 12.60 -2.42
CA GLY A 57 -2.83 13.04 -2.15
C GLY A 57 -1.95 12.00 -1.45
N ILE A 58 -2.43 10.76 -1.24
CA ILE A 58 -1.60 9.70 -0.67
C ILE A 58 -0.68 9.17 -1.76
N THR A 59 0.63 9.27 -1.51
CA THR A 59 1.67 8.79 -2.43
C THR A 59 2.49 7.64 -1.85
N PHE A 60 2.25 7.29 -0.59
CA PHE A 60 2.97 6.24 0.13
C PHE A 60 2.09 5.02 0.35
N PHE A 61 2.45 3.88 -0.25
CA PHE A 61 1.70 2.64 -0.19
C PHE A 61 2.52 1.57 0.51
N ASP A 62 1.90 0.85 1.44
CA ASP A 62 2.54 -0.19 2.24
C ASP A 62 1.93 -1.56 1.93
N THR A 63 2.79 -2.55 1.68
CA THR A 63 2.46 -3.94 1.40
C THR A 63 3.46 -4.91 2.06
N ALA A 64 3.26 -6.21 1.90
CA ALA A 64 4.20 -7.26 2.29
C ALA A 64 3.94 -8.55 1.50
N ASP A 65 4.99 -9.35 1.33
CA ASP A 65 4.95 -10.72 0.81
C ASP A 65 3.91 -11.63 1.49
N ALA A 66 3.72 -11.46 2.81
CA ALA A 66 2.82 -12.24 3.64
C ALA A 66 1.34 -11.86 3.45
N TYR A 67 1.03 -10.76 2.75
CA TYR A 67 -0.35 -10.31 2.60
C TYR A 67 -1.06 -11.08 1.50
N GLY A 68 -2.14 -11.79 1.87
CA GLY A 68 -3.02 -12.49 0.92
C GLY A 68 -2.30 -13.56 0.11
N ALA A 69 -1.42 -14.36 0.74
CA ALA A 69 -0.65 -15.42 0.09
C ALA A 69 0.03 -14.94 -1.22
N GLN A 70 0.75 -13.81 -1.14
CA GLN A 70 1.48 -13.16 -2.25
C GLN A 70 0.59 -12.48 -3.32
N ALA A 71 -0.75 -12.54 -3.20
CA ALA A 71 -1.65 -11.91 -4.17
C ALA A 71 -1.75 -10.39 -4.01
N ASN A 72 -1.40 -9.84 -2.83
CA ASN A 72 -1.55 -8.41 -2.53
C ASN A 72 -0.62 -7.55 -3.40
N GLU A 73 0.66 -7.93 -3.54
CA GLU A 73 1.63 -7.19 -4.35
C GLU A 73 1.25 -7.19 -5.84
N VAL A 74 0.71 -8.31 -6.35
CA VAL A 74 0.21 -8.41 -7.73
C VAL A 74 -0.98 -7.48 -7.94
N LEU A 75 -1.93 -7.45 -7.00
CA LEU A 75 -3.10 -6.58 -7.06
C LEU A 75 -2.71 -5.09 -7.04
N ILE A 76 -1.81 -4.71 -6.13
CA ILE A 76 -1.31 -3.33 -6.02
C ILE A 76 -0.54 -2.95 -7.29
N GLY A 77 0.30 -3.84 -7.81
CA GLY A 77 1.05 -3.61 -9.05
C GLY A 77 0.14 -3.29 -10.24
N LYS A 78 -1.02 -3.95 -10.35
CA LYS A 78 -2.04 -3.62 -11.36
C LYS A 78 -2.56 -2.19 -11.20
N ALA A 79 -2.90 -1.79 -9.97
CA ALA A 79 -3.41 -0.45 -9.70
C ALA A 79 -2.36 0.66 -9.93
N LEU A 80 -1.13 0.46 -9.43
CA LEU A 80 -0.06 1.47 -9.50
C LEU A 80 0.46 1.69 -10.91
N LYS A 81 0.36 0.68 -11.79
CA LYS A 81 0.72 0.81 -13.21
C LYS A 81 -0.12 1.87 -13.94
N GLU A 82 -1.31 2.17 -13.41
CA GLU A 82 -2.24 3.16 -13.99
C GLU A 82 -2.09 4.56 -13.38
N LEU A 83 -1.08 4.77 -12.54
CA LEU A 83 -0.80 6.03 -11.84
C LEU A 83 0.59 6.57 -12.22
N PRO A 84 0.86 7.88 -12.05
CA PRO A 84 2.17 8.46 -12.29
C PRO A 84 3.23 7.87 -11.34
N GLN A 85 4.06 6.96 -11.85
CA GLN A 85 4.99 6.15 -11.06
C GLN A 85 6.02 7.00 -10.32
N GLU A 86 6.44 8.13 -10.88
CA GLU A 86 7.41 9.06 -10.29
C GLU A 86 6.90 9.71 -9.00
N LYS A 87 5.58 9.67 -8.76
CA LYS A 87 4.97 10.19 -7.54
C LYS A 87 4.83 9.11 -6.46
N ILE A 88 4.93 7.83 -6.81
CA ILE A 88 4.59 6.71 -5.94
C ILE A 88 5.81 6.25 -5.14
N HIS A 89 5.58 6.00 -3.85
CA HIS A 89 6.54 5.41 -2.94
C HIS A 89 5.92 4.12 -2.42
N LEU A 90 6.48 2.98 -2.82
CA LEU A 90 6.00 1.67 -2.42
C LEU A 90 6.95 1.06 -1.38
N ALA A 91 6.44 0.80 -0.19
CA ALA A 91 7.13 0.02 0.83
C ALA A 91 6.61 -1.42 0.80
N THR A 92 7.50 -2.38 0.60
CA THR A 92 7.23 -3.81 0.83
C THR A 92 8.10 -4.35 1.97
N LYS A 93 7.74 -5.53 2.46
CA LYS A 93 8.38 -6.21 3.58
C LYS A 93 8.57 -7.67 3.19
N PHE A 94 9.60 -8.29 3.77
CA PHE A 94 9.90 -9.70 3.59
C PHE A 94 10.43 -10.29 4.89
N GLY A 95 10.57 -11.62 4.91
CA GLY A 95 11.17 -12.34 6.04
C GLY A 95 10.18 -13.15 6.86
N HIS A 96 8.89 -13.18 6.48
CA HIS A 96 7.93 -14.12 7.05
C HIS A 96 8.07 -15.50 6.39
N ALA A 97 8.21 -16.56 7.18
CA ALA A 97 8.27 -17.95 6.73
C ALA A 97 6.99 -18.74 7.04
N GLY A 98 6.21 -18.28 8.02
CA GLY A 98 4.97 -18.93 8.45
C GLY A 98 4.58 -18.52 9.87
N PHE A 99 3.53 -19.13 10.38
CA PHE A 99 3.06 -18.95 11.75
C PHE A 99 3.02 -20.30 12.45
N ASP A 100 3.71 -20.40 13.58
CA ASP A 100 3.62 -21.52 14.51
C ASP A 100 2.76 -21.09 15.70
N PRO A 101 1.68 -21.80 16.05
CA PRO A 101 0.87 -21.48 17.21
C PRO A 101 1.62 -21.44 18.55
N ALA A 102 2.74 -22.15 18.69
CA ALA A 102 3.54 -22.23 19.91
C ALA A 102 4.58 -21.11 20.04
N CYS A 103 5.17 -20.65 18.92
CA CYS A 103 6.26 -19.66 18.93
C CYS A 103 5.99 -18.39 18.10
N GLY A 104 4.83 -18.30 17.45
CA GLY A 104 4.36 -17.12 16.74
C GLY A 104 4.88 -17.02 15.31
N LEU A 105 5.24 -15.79 14.90
CA LEU A 105 5.73 -15.52 13.55
C LEU A 105 7.12 -16.16 13.35
N ILE A 106 7.22 -17.07 12.39
CA ILE A 106 8.48 -17.68 11.99
C ILE A 106 9.19 -16.74 11.01
N SER A 107 10.44 -16.40 11.32
CA SER A 107 11.29 -15.62 10.44
C SER A 107 12.05 -16.52 9.47
N ARG A 108 12.24 -16.08 8.21
CA ARG A 108 13.06 -16.79 7.21
C ARG A 108 14.53 -16.92 7.60
N ASN A 109 15.00 -16.16 8.59
CA ASN A 109 16.39 -16.26 9.07
C ASN A 109 16.65 -17.53 9.92
N HIS A 110 15.64 -18.35 10.19
CA HIS A 110 15.74 -19.58 10.99
C HIS A 110 15.75 -20.88 10.13
N GLN A 111 16.02 -20.79 8.82
CA GLN A 111 16.24 -21.96 7.94
C GLN A 111 17.66 -21.99 7.41
#